data_AF-A0A7Y3LI44-F1
#
_entry.id   AF-A0A7Y3LI44-F1
#
_cell.length_a   1.000
_cell.length_b   1.000
_cell.length_c   1.000
_cell.angle_alpha   90.00
_cell.angle_beta   90.00
_cell.angle_gamma   90.00
#
_symmetry.space_group_name_H-M   'P 1'
#
loop_
_entity.id
_entity.type
_entity.pdbx_description
1 polymer ?
#
loop_
_entity_poly.entity_id
_entity_poly.type
_entity_poly.pdbx_seq_one_letter_code
_entity_poly.pdbx_strand_id
1 'polypeptide(L)'
;MTKAVVIGGGISGLASAYFLSQKMAPGDITVLESSDHFGGTIKGTQFGLSRVETGPDSFITRNPSAVELIEDLKLSDDLISPATSSAFIYSRSRLHPIPGGTVFGAPSNFKKFWGNSLLSKTGQARAALEPLLGRAKIDNDTTVGSFSKKRWGKEVTENLIDPLVGGIHAGSVYQLS
;
A
#
# COMPACT_ATOMS: atom_id res chain seq x y z
N MET A 1 -25.32 -25.76 19.66
CA MET A 1 -24.95 -25.32 18.29
C MET A 1 -24.30 -23.96 18.42
N THR A 2 -23.13 -23.77 17.83
CA THR A 2 -22.37 -22.51 17.91
C THR A 2 -22.83 -21.59 16.79
N LYS A 3 -23.32 -20.40 17.12
CA LYS A 3 -23.67 -19.38 16.13
C LYS A 3 -22.60 -18.29 16.09
N ALA A 4 -22.34 -17.76 14.91
CA ALA A 4 -21.43 -16.65 14.69
C ALA A 4 -22.18 -15.48 14.04
N VAL A 5 -21.92 -14.27 14.52
CA VAL A 5 -22.42 -13.03 13.91
C VAL A 5 -21.22 -12.19 13.52
N VAL A 6 -21.14 -11.84 12.23
CA VAL A 6 -20.13 -10.93 11.67
C VAL A 6 -20.79 -9.57 11.47
N ILE A 7 -20.21 -8.53 12.06
CA ILE A 7 -20.69 -7.15 11.93
C ILE A 7 -19.80 -6.43 10.91
N GLY A 8 -20.41 -5.96 9.82
CA GLY A 8 -19.76 -5.36 8.67
C GLY A 8 -19.66 -6.34 7.50
N GLY A 9 -20.16 -5.92 6.35
CA GLY A 9 -20.19 -6.62 5.07
C GLY A 9 -19.13 -6.16 4.07
N GLY A 10 -18.05 -5.52 4.55
CA GLY A 10 -16.85 -5.25 3.77
C GLY A 10 -15.95 -6.48 3.61
N ILE A 11 -14.82 -6.33 2.91
CA ILE A 11 -13.90 -7.43 2.61
C ILE A 11 -13.46 -8.24 3.84
N SER A 12 -13.16 -7.57 4.96
CA SER A 12 -12.78 -8.25 6.21
C SER A 12 -13.91 -9.10 6.78
N GLY A 13 -15.15 -8.61 6.74
CA GLY A 13 -16.31 -9.33 7.25
C GLY A 13 -16.72 -10.49 6.34
N LEU A 14 -16.75 -10.26 5.02
CA LEU A 14 -17.04 -11.30 4.03
C LEU A 14 -15.98 -12.41 4.05
N ALA A 15 -14.70 -12.07 4.11
CA ALA A 15 -13.63 -13.06 4.23
C ALA A 15 -13.76 -13.87 5.54
N SER A 16 -14.07 -13.20 6.66
CA SER A 16 -14.31 -13.88 7.94
C SER A 16 -15.48 -14.85 7.85
N ALA A 17 -16.60 -14.43 7.27
CA ALA A 17 -17.77 -15.28 7.07
C ALA A 17 -17.46 -16.46 6.13
N TYR A 18 -16.70 -16.23 5.06
CA TYR A 18 -16.25 -17.27 4.13
C TYR A 18 -15.42 -18.33 4.84
N PHE A 19 -14.37 -17.96 5.57
CA PHE A 19 -13.53 -18.92 6.29
C PHE A 19 -14.24 -19.62 7.44
N LEU A 20 -15.21 -18.96 8.10
CA LEU A 20 -16.07 -19.62 9.09
C LEU A 20 -16.99 -20.66 8.42
N SER A 21 -17.52 -20.37 7.23
CA SER A 21 -18.44 -21.26 6.51
C SER A 21 -17.81 -22.59 6.11
N GLN A 22 -16.49 -22.63 5.95
CA GLN A 22 -15.74 -23.87 5.70
C GLN A 22 -15.71 -24.81 6.92
N LYS A 23 -16.03 -24.30 8.12
CA LYS A 23 -15.91 -25.03 9.40
C LYS A 23 -17.23 -25.19 10.14
N MET A 24 -18.26 -24.47 9.73
CA MET A 24 -19.56 -24.39 10.41
C MET A 24 -20.68 -24.84 9.49
N ALA A 25 -21.81 -25.27 10.06
CA ALA A 25 -22.96 -25.66 9.26
C ALA A 25 -23.61 -24.43 8.58
N PRO A 26 -24.21 -24.59 7.39
CA PRO A 26 -25.02 -23.55 6.78
C PRO A 26 -26.12 -23.05 7.72
N GLY A 27 -26.27 -21.73 7.85
CA GLY A 27 -27.27 -21.11 8.73
C GLY A 27 -26.79 -20.76 10.14
N ASP A 28 -25.59 -21.20 10.55
CA ASP A 28 -24.99 -20.82 11.83
C ASP A 28 -24.23 -19.48 11.77
N ILE A 29 -24.07 -18.91 10.57
CA ILE A 29 -23.35 -17.65 10.34
C ILE A 29 -24.33 -16.60 9.84
N THR A 30 -24.35 -15.45 10.50
CA THR A 30 -25.11 -14.27 10.07
C THR A 30 -24.15 -13.11 9.84
N VAL A 31 -24.26 -12.44 8.68
CA VAL A 31 -23.52 -11.20 8.39
C VAL A 31 -24.50 -10.04 8.48
N LEU A 32 -24.17 -9.03 9.29
CA LEU A 32 -24.95 -7.80 9.43
C LEU A 32 -24.20 -6.66 8.75
N GLU A 33 -24.78 -6.08 7.71
CA GLU A 33 -24.27 -4.90 7.01
C GLU A 33 -25.26 -3.76 7.17
N SER A 34 -24.74 -2.55 7.42
CA SER A 34 -25.53 -1.34 7.63
C SER A 34 -26.03 -0.69 6.35
N SER A 35 -25.29 -0.85 5.25
CA SER A 35 -25.60 -0.32 3.93
C SER A 35 -26.49 -1.26 3.13
N ASP A 36 -26.94 -0.79 1.97
CA ASP A 36 -27.77 -1.53 1.03
C ASP A 36 -26.97 -2.48 0.12
N HIS A 37 -25.65 -2.58 0.32
CA HIS A 37 -24.77 -3.44 -0.47
C HIS A 37 -23.63 -4.05 0.35
N PHE A 38 -23.10 -5.18 -0.10
CA PHE A 38 -21.84 -5.73 0.40
C PHE A 38 -20.63 -5.10 -0.30
N GLY A 39 -19.43 -5.31 0.24
CA GLY A 39 -18.15 -4.87 -0.34
C GLY A 39 -17.49 -3.73 0.43
N GLY A 40 -18.26 -2.93 1.19
CA GLY A 40 -17.73 -1.80 1.96
C GLY A 40 -17.07 -0.77 1.04
N THR A 41 -15.77 -0.52 1.23
CA THR A 41 -15.01 0.41 0.39
C THR A 41 -14.71 -0.12 -1.01
N ILE A 42 -14.83 -1.43 -1.26
CA ILE A 42 -14.66 -2.02 -2.58
C ILE A 42 -15.96 -1.83 -3.36
N LYS A 43 -15.94 -0.91 -4.32
CA LYS A 43 -17.13 -0.54 -5.09
C LYS A 43 -16.75 0.01 -6.47
N GLY A 44 -17.24 -0.65 -7.50
CA GLY A 44 -17.24 -0.14 -8.87
C GLY A 44 -18.53 0.62 -9.18
N THR A 45 -18.44 1.65 -10.02
CA THR A 45 -19.58 2.39 -10.55
C THR A 45 -19.48 2.57 -12.07
N GLN A 46 -20.61 2.80 -12.72
CA GLN A 46 -20.62 3.21 -14.12
C GLN A 46 -20.26 4.69 -14.22
N PHE A 47 -19.27 5.02 -15.04
CA PHE A 47 -18.86 6.38 -15.36
C PHE A 47 -18.77 6.56 -16.88
N GLY A 48 -19.77 7.21 -17.46
CA GLY A 48 -19.90 7.30 -18.91
C GLY A 48 -20.06 5.91 -19.53
N LEU A 49 -19.17 5.56 -20.47
CA LEU A 49 -19.16 4.26 -21.15
C LEU A 49 -18.32 3.19 -20.42
N SER A 50 -17.64 3.55 -19.33
CA SER A 50 -16.71 2.65 -18.63
C SER A 50 -17.16 2.36 -17.20
N ARG A 51 -16.76 1.20 -16.67
CA ARG A 51 -16.77 0.96 -15.22
C ARG A 51 -15.50 1.50 -14.60
N VAL A 52 -15.63 2.13 -13.43
CA VAL A 52 -14.51 2.67 -12.66
C VAL A 52 -14.62 2.25 -11.21
N GLU A 53 -13.48 1.98 -10.58
CA GLU A 53 -13.42 1.73 -9.14
C GLU A 53 -13.50 3.06 -8.37
N THR A 54 -14.29 3.07 -7.30
CA THR A 54 -14.49 4.27 -6.44
C THR A 54 -13.78 4.17 -5.10
N GLY A 55 -13.09 3.05 -4.85
CA GLY A 55 -12.29 2.80 -3.66
C GLY A 55 -10.96 2.13 -4.05
N PRO A 56 -10.62 0.95 -3.52
CA PRO A 56 -9.45 0.20 -3.98
C PRO A 56 -9.58 -0.19 -5.46
N ASP A 57 -8.53 0.05 -6.25
CA ASP A 57 -8.46 -0.30 -7.66
C ASP A 57 -7.66 -1.59 -7.93
N SER A 58 -6.79 -1.96 -6.98
CA SER A 58 -5.83 -3.04 -7.14
C SER A 58 -5.32 -3.54 -5.78
N PHE A 59 -4.60 -4.64 -5.78
CA PHE A 59 -3.93 -5.20 -4.60
C PHE A 59 -2.56 -5.78 -4.96
N ILE A 60 -1.70 -5.94 -3.95
CA ILE A 60 -0.34 -6.47 -4.14
C ILE A 60 -0.37 -8.00 -4.03
N THR A 61 -0.04 -8.69 -5.12
CA THR A 61 -0.04 -10.16 -5.22
C THR A 61 1.05 -10.84 -4.38
N ARG A 62 2.01 -10.09 -3.83
CA ARG A 62 3.02 -10.62 -2.90
C ARG A 62 2.41 -11.11 -1.58
N ASN A 63 1.23 -10.62 -1.19
CA ASN A 63 0.49 -11.19 -0.07
C ASN A 63 -0.33 -12.38 -0.59
N PRO A 64 0.01 -13.63 -0.19
CA PRO A 64 -0.64 -14.81 -0.74
C PRO A 64 -2.11 -14.90 -0.36
N SER A 65 -2.53 -14.36 0.80
CA SER A 65 -3.89 -14.57 1.31
C SER A 65 -4.99 -14.03 0.39
N ALA A 66 -4.73 -12.95 -0.35
CA ALA A 66 -5.69 -12.43 -1.32
C ALA A 66 -5.76 -13.30 -2.58
N VAL A 67 -4.61 -13.81 -3.05
CA VAL A 67 -4.53 -14.67 -4.23
C VAL A 67 -5.15 -16.03 -3.94
N GLU A 68 -4.85 -16.62 -2.78
CA GLU A 68 -5.45 -17.87 -2.30
C GLU A 68 -6.97 -17.76 -2.23
N LEU A 69 -7.52 -16.66 -1.70
CA LEU A 69 -8.97 -16.44 -1.66
C LEU A 69 -9.59 -16.34 -3.07
N ILE A 70 -8.90 -15.70 -4.01
CA ILE A 70 -9.35 -15.59 -5.40
C ILE A 70 -9.36 -16.95 -6.10
N GLU A 71 -8.34 -17.78 -5.86
CA GLU A 71 -8.26 -19.16 -6.36
C GLU A 71 -9.38 -20.04 -5.79
N ASP A 72 -9.59 -19.97 -4.48
CA ASP A 72 -10.66 -20.64 -3.75
C ASP A 72 -12.05 -20.32 -4.33
N LEU A 73 -12.26 -19.05 -4.68
CA LEU A 73 -13.49 -18.55 -5.30
C LEU A 73 -13.56 -18.78 -6.82
N LYS A 74 -12.52 -19.38 -7.41
CA LYS A 74 -12.40 -19.66 -8.85
C LYS A 74 -12.48 -18.41 -9.73
N LEU A 75 -11.85 -17.33 -9.27
CA LEU A 75 -11.80 -16.03 -9.95
C LEU A 75 -10.42 -15.72 -10.56
N SER A 76 -9.53 -16.71 -10.63
CA SER A 76 -8.15 -16.52 -11.11
C SER A 76 -8.06 -16.03 -12.55
N ASP A 77 -9.03 -16.40 -13.40
CA ASP A 77 -9.08 -15.98 -14.81
C ASP A 77 -9.39 -14.48 -14.98
N ASP A 78 -9.92 -13.83 -13.92
CA ASP A 78 -10.22 -12.39 -13.91
C ASP A 78 -9.03 -11.54 -13.41
N LEU A 79 -7.91 -12.17 -13.03
CA LEU A 79 -6.72 -11.45 -12.59
C LEU A 79 -6.00 -10.78 -13.75
N ILE A 80 -5.97 -9.44 -13.72
CA ILE A 80 -5.32 -8.62 -14.74
C ILE A 80 -4.10 -7.91 -14.12
N SER A 81 -2.94 -8.03 -14.77
CA SER A 81 -1.75 -7.28 -14.38
C SER A 81 -1.84 -5.81 -14.83
N PRO A 82 -1.37 -4.84 -14.03
CA PRO A 82 -1.34 -3.44 -14.43
C PRO A 82 -0.59 -3.23 -15.75
N ALA A 83 -1.13 -2.40 -16.65
CA ALA A 83 -0.56 -2.15 -17.97
C ALA A 83 0.80 -1.40 -17.93
N THR A 84 1.08 -0.68 -16.85
CA THR A 84 2.32 0.06 -16.65
C THR A 84 2.75 0.00 -15.19
N SER A 85 4.05 -0.05 -14.96
CA SER A 85 4.69 0.02 -13.65
C SER A 85 5.43 1.34 -13.42
N SER A 86 5.38 2.27 -14.37
CA SER A 86 6.06 3.57 -14.26
C SER A 86 5.25 4.53 -13.40
N ALA A 87 5.90 5.08 -12.37
CA ALA A 87 5.33 6.09 -11.50
C ALA A 87 6.25 7.32 -11.41
N PHE A 88 5.64 8.47 -11.11
CA PHE A 88 6.30 9.77 -11.13
C PHE A 88 5.95 10.59 -9.88
N ILE A 89 6.86 11.47 -9.49
CA ILE A 89 6.63 12.51 -8.49
C ILE A 89 6.60 13.85 -9.20
N TYR A 90 5.51 14.60 -9.03
CA TYR A 90 5.43 15.98 -9.51
C TYR A 90 6.12 16.89 -8.50
N SER A 91 7.19 17.56 -8.93
CA SER A 91 7.93 18.50 -8.09
C SER A 91 8.59 19.56 -8.96
N ARG A 92 8.68 20.80 -8.46
CA ARG A 92 9.33 21.92 -9.15
C ARG A 92 8.82 22.08 -10.60
N SER A 93 7.50 22.01 -10.76
CA SER A 93 6.77 22.19 -12.02
C SER A 93 7.07 21.17 -13.11
N ARG A 94 7.52 19.96 -12.76
CA ARG A 94 7.73 18.87 -13.71
C ARG A 94 7.54 17.49 -13.09
N LEU A 95 7.31 16.49 -13.93
CA LEU A 95 7.26 15.08 -13.53
C LEU A 95 8.68 14.51 -13.46
N HIS A 96 8.96 13.82 -12.36
CA HIS A 96 10.20 13.12 -12.11
C HIS A 96 9.93 11.62 -11.99
N PRO A 97 10.63 10.76 -12.76
CA PRO A 97 10.52 9.32 -12.52
C PRO A 97 11.01 8.99 -11.11
N ILE A 98 10.37 8.01 -10.46
CA ILE A 98 10.88 7.49 -9.19
C ILE A 98 12.31 6.99 -9.38
N PRO A 99 13.29 7.42 -8.55
CA PRO A 99 14.67 6.96 -8.67
C PRO A 99 14.78 5.43 -8.63
N GLY A 100 15.59 4.85 -9.51
CA GLY A 100 15.84 3.41 -9.51
C GLY A 100 16.55 2.95 -8.24
N GLY A 101 16.39 1.67 -7.89
CA GLY A 101 17.05 1.11 -6.71
C GLY A 101 16.48 1.60 -5.38
N THR A 102 15.19 1.92 -5.36
CA THR A 102 14.44 2.25 -4.14
C THR A 102 13.42 1.16 -3.82
N VAL A 103 13.14 0.96 -2.54
CA VAL A 103 12.03 0.14 -2.04
C VAL A 103 11.12 1.06 -1.23
N PHE A 104 9.91 1.33 -1.72
CA PHE A 104 9.00 2.34 -1.12
C PHE A 104 9.68 3.71 -0.88
N GLY A 105 10.49 4.16 -1.85
CA GLY A 105 11.25 5.41 -1.75
C GLY A 105 12.55 5.32 -0.94
N ALA A 106 12.74 4.29 -0.11
CA ALA A 106 13.98 4.08 0.62
C ALA A 106 15.10 3.60 -0.34
N PRO A 107 16.23 4.32 -0.44
CA PRO A 107 17.37 3.91 -1.26
C PRO A 107 17.95 2.56 -0.80
N SER A 108 17.91 1.54 -1.66
CA SER A 108 18.50 0.21 -1.41
C SER A 108 19.68 -0.10 -2.32
N ASN A 109 19.77 0.54 -3.48
CA ASN A 109 20.93 0.45 -4.38
C ASN A 109 21.37 1.85 -4.83
N PHE A 110 22.46 2.33 -4.22
CA PHE A 110 22.90 3.70 -4.45
C PHE A 110 23.37 3.98 -5.88
N LYS A 111 23.95 2.98 -6.58
CA LYS A 111 24.40 3.15 -7.98
C LYS A 111 23.23 3.46 -8.91
N LYS A 112 22.07 2.83 -8.69
CA LYS A 112 20.84 3.07 -9.46
C LYS A 112 20.11 4.35 -9.01
N PHE A 113 20.25 4.71 -7.75
CA PHE A 113 19.64 5.90 -7.16
C PHE A 113 20.34 7.20 -7.57
N TRP A 114 21.67 7.16 -7.72
CA TRP A 114 22.48 8.33 -8.07
C TRP A 114 22.14 8.87 -9.46
N GLY A 115 22.25 10.18 -9.63
CA GLY A 115 22.00 10.83 -10.91
C GLY A 115 20.54 11.16 -11.18
N ASN A 116 19.61 10.81 -10.27
CA ASN A 116 18.21 11.13 -10.45
C ASN A 116 17.95 12.66 -10.50
N SER A 117 16.88 13.05 -11.18
CA SER A 117 16.51 14.45 -11.40
C SER A 117 15.66 15.06 -10.28
N LEU A 118 15.11 14.21 -9.40
CA LEU A 118 14.18 14.60 -8.32
C LEU A 118 14.92 15.29 -7.17
N LEU A 119 16.05 14.74 -6.77
CA LEU A 119 16.81 15.17 -5.59
C LEU A 119 18.07 15.94 -5.97
N SER A 120 18.47 16.90 -5.14
CA SER A 120 19.75 17.59 -5.30
C SER A 120 20.95 16.63 -5.15
N LYS A 121 22.11 17.02 -5.70
CA LYS A 121 23.35 16.23 -5.54
C LYS A 121 23.77 16.11 -4.07
N THR A 122 23.53 17.14 -3.26
CA THR A 122 23.82 17.13 -1.82
C THR A 122 22.87 16.20 -1.06
N GLY A 123 21.58 16.19 -1.41
CA GLY A 123 20.61 15.23 -0.86
C GLY A 123 20.96 13.79 -1.22
N GLN A 124 21.34 13.55 -2.47
CA GLN A 124 21.81 12.23 -2.90
C GLN A 124 23.09 11.81 -2.14
N ALA A 125 24.06 12.71 -1.99
CA ALA A 125 25.29 12.44 -1.23
C ALA A 125 24.99 12.15 0.25
N ARG A 126 24.06 12.90 0.87
CA ARG A 126 23.63 12.63 2.25
C ARG A 126 22.99 11.26 2.41
N ALA A 127 22.19 10.83 1.43
CA ALA A 127 21.58 9.50 1.43
C ALA A 127 22.64 8.38 1.29
N ALA A 128 23.73 8.64 0.57
CA ALA A 128 24.85 7.72 0.37
C ALA A 128 25.56 7.33 1.68
N LEU A 129 25.45 8.17 2.71
CA LEU A 129 26.09 7.95 4.00
C LEU A 129 25.32 6.95 4.86
N GLU A 130 24.11 6.55 4.47
CA GLU A 130 23.25 5.67 5.28
C GLU A 130 23.91 4.36 5.74
N PRO A 131 24.70 3.64 4.90
CA PRO A 131 25.40 2.43 5.33
C PRO A 131 26.43 2.66 6.44
N LEU A 132 26.90 3.90 6.61
CA LEU A 132 27.88 4.27 7.63
C LEU A 132 27.22 4.61 8.99
N LEU A 133 25.90 4.81 9.03
CA LEU A 133 25.18 5.27 10.22
C LEU A 133 24.94 4.19 11.28
N GLY A 134 25.48 2.98 11.10
CA GLY A 134 25.21 1.82 11.96
C GLY A 134 23.73 1.45 11.99
N ARG A 135 23.31 0.59 12.91
CA ARG A 135 21.88 0.33 13.14
C ARG A 135 21.26 1.47 13.93
N ALA A 136 20.08 1.93 13.52
CA ALA A 136 19.32 2.89 14.31
C ALA A 136 18.89 2.22 15.63
N LYS A 137 19.19 2.84 16.77
CA LYS A 137 18.58 2.46 18.05
C LYS A 137 17.17 3.04 18.08
N ILE A 138 16.18 2.16 18.15
CA ILE A 138 14.76 2.50 18.23
C ILE A 138 14.26 1.86 19.52
N ASP A 139 14.26 2.65 20.60
CA ASP A 139 13.89 2.17 21.93
C ASP A 139 12.37 2.10 22.11
N ASN A 140 11.63 2.91 21.34
CA ASN A 140 10.17 2.98 21.27
C ASN A 140 9.72 3.18 19.82
N ASP A 141 8.44 2.93 19.55
CA ASP A 141 7.82 3.21 18.26
C ASP A 141 8.12 4.65 17.80
N THR A 142 8.43 4.81 16.51
CA THR A 142 8.88 6.08 15.94
C THR A 142 8.25 6.26 14.59
N THR A 143 8.06 7.51 14.19
CA THR A 143 7.38 7.78 12.92
C THR A 143 8.27 7.47 11.73
N VAL A 144 7.66 6.99 10.64
CA VAL A 144 8.34 6.72 9.35
C VAL A 144 9.23 7.89 8.94
N GLY A 145 8.73 9.12 9.10
CA GLY A 145 9.43 10.35 8.77
C GLY A 145 10.65 10.62 9.66
N SER A 146 10.51 10.39 10.97
CA SER A 146 11.60 10.56 11.93
C SER A 146 12.72 9.53 11.69
N PHE A 147 12.34 8.27 11.46
CA PHE A 147 13.26 7.21 11.09
C PHE A 147 13.97 7.54 9.77
N SER A 148 13.21 7.81 8.72
CA SER A 148 13.74 8.05 7.38
C SER A 148 14.67 9.26 7.32
N LYS A 149 14.34 10.34 8.05
CA LYS A 149 15.18 11.54 8.11
C LYS A 149 16.53 11.27 8.77
N LYS A 150 16.57 10.41 9.80
CA LYS A 150 17.84 9.98 10.42
C LYS A 150 18.68 9.15 9.44
N ARG A 151 18.06 8.22 8.71
CA ARG A 151 18.73 7.34 7.74
C ARG A 151 19.21 8.10 6.50
N TRP A 152 18.30 8.65 5.70
CA TRP A 152 18.60 9.18 4.37
C TRP A 152 18.63 10.71 4.28
N GLY A 153 18.23 11.41 5.35
CA GLY A 153 18.22 12.88 5.40
C GLY A 153 16.89 13.49 4.97
N LYS A 154 16.74 14.79 5.24
CA LYS A 154 15.49 15.54 5.05
C LYS A 154 14.96 15.50 3.61
N GLU A 155 15.83 15.73 2.63
CA GLU A 155 15.39 15.85 1.22
C GLU A 155 14.83 14.54 0.67
N VAL A 156 15.43 13.39 1.01
CA VAL A 156 14.88 12.07 0.63
C VAL A 156 13.55 11.82 1.33
N THR A 157 13.46 12.12 2.63
CA THR A 157 12.22 11.93 3.37
C THR A 157 11.08 12.75 2.79
N GLU A 158 11.27 14.05 2.61
CA GLU A 158 10.18 14.97 2.24
C GLU A 158 9.83 14.92 0.75
N ASN A 159 10.81 14.72 -0.14
CA ASN A 159 10.57 14.80 -1.58
C ASN A 159 10.39 13.43 -2.27
N LEU A 160 10.62 12.32 -1.55
CA LEU A 160 10.51 10.98 -2.11
C LEU A 160 9.70 10.04 -1.22
N ILE A 161 10.03 9.90 0.07
CA ILE A 161 9.35 8.93 0.94
C ILE A 161 7.94 9.41 1.31
N ASP A 162 7.80 10.65 1.78
CA ASP A 162 6.50 11.23 2.16
C ASP A 162 5.46 11.19 1.04
N PRO A 163 5.74 11.63 -0.21
CA PRO A 163 4.75 11.54 -1.28
C PRO A 163 4.39 10.10 -1.67
N LEU A 164 5.32 9.15 -1.57
CA LEU A 164 5.03 7.74 -1.91
C LEU A 164 4.20 7.05 -0.83
N VAL A 165 4.57 7.22 0.44
CA VAL A 165 3.83 6.65 1.57
C VAL A 165 2.48 7.36 1.73
N GLY A 166 2.47 8.69 1.60
CA GLY A 166 1.27 9.51 1.58
C GLY A 166 0.32 9.16 0.44
N GLY A 167 0.84 8.74 -0.73
CA GLY A 167 0.03 8.23 -1.83
C GLY A 167 -0.75 6.95 -1.50
N ILE A 168 -0.29 6.16 -0.52
CA ILE A 168 -0.96 4.93 -0.08
C ILE A 168 -1.91 5.20 1.08
N HIS A 169 -1.47 5.98 2.07
CA HIS A 169 -2.19 6.17 3.32
C HIS A 169 -2.97 7.47 3.42
N ALA A 170 -2.82 8.38 2.45
CA ALA A 170 -3.33 9.76 2.52
C ALA A 170 -2.95 10.49 3.83
N GLY A 171 -1.81 10.14 4.43
CA GLY A 171 -1.32 10.65 5.71
C GLY A 171 0.12 11.10 5.64
N SER A 172 0.55 11.87 6.65
CA SER A 172 1.94 12.34 6.75
C SER A 172 2.85 11.27 7.34
N VAL A 173 4.05 11.11 6.80
CA VAL A 173 5.07 10.21 7.39
C VAL A 173 5.49 10.62 8.79
N TYR A 174 5.19 11.84 9.23
CA TYR A 174 5.45 12.27 10.61
C TYR A 174 4.36 11.86 11.61
N GLN A 175 3.34 11.13 11.17
CA GLN A 175 2.27 10.58 12.02
C GLN A 175 2.13 9.06 11.88
N LEU A 176 2.58 8.50 10.75
CA LEU A 176 2.61 7.06 10.53
C LEU A 176 3.77 6.42 11.33
N SER A 177 3.47 5.32 12.01
CA SER A 177 4.43 4.41 12.68
C SER A 177 5.15 3.58 11.62
#